data_AF-A0A8T3KJX9-F1
#
_entry.id   AF-A0A8T3KJX9-F1
#
_cell.length_a   1.000
_cell.length_b   1.000
_cell.length_c   1.000
_cell.angle_alpha   90.00
_cell.angle_beta   90.00
_cell.angle_gamma   90.00
#
_symmetry.space_group_name_H-M   'P 1'
#
loop_
_entity.id
_entity.type
_entity.pdbx_description
1 polymer ?
#
loop_
_entity_poly.entity_id
_entity_poly.type
_entity_poly.pdbx_seq_one_letter_code
_entity_poly.pdbx_strand_id
1 'polypeptide(L)'
;MRERMVDVAGRVRKMFPGGNTSQGFYSYYRYIIPEDARRIFVIKGGPGVGKSSFMKKIAEEMIKLGYDVELHYCSSDNDSLDGVVIPDKNVALIDGTSPHRVVSTLK
;
A
#
# COMPACT_ATOMS: atom_id res chain seq x y z
N MET A 1 -6.59 -39.26 10.74
CA MET A 1 -6.86 -37.91 11.25
C MET A 1 -5.73 -37.00 10.82
N ARG A 2 -5.95 -36.07 9.90
CA ARG A 2 -5.01 -35.01 9.55
C ARG A 2 -5.77 -33.71 9.76
N GLU A 3 -5.27 -32.89 10.68
CA GLU A 3 -5.93 -31.68 11.17
C GLU A 3 -6.27 -30.73 10.02
N ARG A 4 -7.46 -30.14 10.10
CA ARG A 4 -7.93 -29.13 9.15
C ARG A 4 -7.03 -27.90 9.25
N MET A 5 -6.14 -27.72 8.28
CA MET A 5 -5.55 -26.42 7.97
C MET A 5 -6.69 -25.50 7.53
N VAL A 6 -7.18 -24.66 8.42
CA VAL A 6 -7.94 -23.48 8.00
C VAL A 6 -6.90 -22.61 7.31
N ASP A 7 -6.91 -22.56 5.98
CA ASP A 7 -6.20 -21.54 5.20
C ASP A 7 -6.80 -20.19 5.57
N VAL A 8 -6.33 -19.59 6.66
CA VAL A 8 -6.76 -18.26 7.07
C VAL A 8 -6.07 -17.28 6.12
N ALA A 9 -6.79 -16.89 5.06
CA ALA A 9 -6.39 -15.78 4.21
C ALA A 9 -6.06 -14.56 5.09
N GLY A 10 -5.01 -13.84 4.73
CA GLY A 10 -4.58 -12.66 5.48
C GLY A 10 -5.68 -11.59 5.55
N ARG A 11 -5.70 -10.82 6.64
CA ARG A 11 -6.68 -9.75 6.83
C ARG A 11 -6.36 -8.58 5.91
N VAL A 12 -7.41 -7.97 5.36
CA VAL A 12 -7.30 -6.83 4.44
C VAL A 12 -7.89 -5.59 5.08
N ARG A 13 -7.08 -4.55 5.23
CA ARG A 13 -7.54 -3.21 5.62
C ARG A 13 -7.54 -2.30 4.41
N LYS A 14 -8.60 -1.53 4.21
CA LYS A 14 -8.73 -0.56 3.11
C LYS A 14 -8.83 0.84 3.69
N MET A 15 -8.02 1.74 3.17
CA MET A 15 -7.83 3.07 3.74
C MET A 15 -7.74 4.13 2.64
N PHE A 16 -8.20 5.34 2.94
CA PHE A 16 -7.90 6.53 2.15
C PHE A 16 -6.92 7.40 2.95
N PRO A 17 -5.64 7.49 2.56
CA PRO A 17 -4.64 8.25 3.29
C PRO A 17 -4.68 9.75 2.98
N GLY A 18 -5.56 10.21 2.09
CA GLY A 18 -5.71 11.63 1.76
C GLY A 18 -7.17 12.02 1.60
N GLY A 19 -7.47 13.31 1.74
CA GLY A 19 -8.82 13.83 1.60
C GLY A 19 -8.85 15.35 1.47
N ASN A 20 -9.97 15.86 0.95
CA ASN A 20 -10.20 17.30 0.84
C ASN A 20 -10.75 17.86 2.17
N THR A 21 -10.15 18.95 2.64
CA THR A 21 -10.55 19.65 3.87
C THR A 21 -10.88 21.11 3.57
N SER A 22 -11.42 21.84 4.55
CA SER A 22 -11.65 23.29 4.44
C SER A 22 -10.37 24.11 4.24
N GLN A 23 -9.20 23.51 4.46
CA GLN A 23 -7.88 24.12 4.26
C GLN A 23 -7.18 23.60 2.99
N GLY A 24 -7.88 22.86 2.13
CA GLY A 24 -7.34 22.21 0.94
C GLY A 24 -7.09 20.72 1.11
N PHE A 25 -6.34 20.11 0.18
CA PHE A 25 -6.01 18.68 0.22
C PHE A 25 -5.03 18.37 1.35
N TYR A 26 -5.38 17.44 2.23
CA TYR A 26 -4.52 16.95 3.30
C TYR A 26 -4.19 15.48 3.09
N SER A 27 -2.95 15.10 3.40
CA SER A 27 -2.46 13.74 3.18
C SER A 27 -1.62 13.19 4.33
N TYR A 28 -2.00 11.98 4.74
CA TYR A 28 -1.30 11.08 5.65
C TYR A 28 -0.37 10.09 4.92
N TYR A 29 0.02 10.32 3.66
CA TYR A 29 0.97 9.43 2.93
C TYR A 29 2.27 9.19 3.71
N ARG A 30 2.72 10.18 4.50
CA ARG A 30 3.90 10.06 5.37
C ARG A 30 3.75 8.98 6.44
N TYR A 31 2.53 8.69 6.90
CA TYR A 31 2.25 7.71 7.96
C TYR A 31 1.86 6.33 7.42
N ILE A 32 1.73 6.18 6.10
CA ILE A 32 1.52 4.87 5.48
C ILE A 32 2.75 4.00 5.66
N ILE A 33 3.93 4.60 5.56
CA ILE A 33 5.19 3.89 5.70
C ILE A 33 5.59 3.93 7.18
N PRO A 34 5.70 2.78 7.86
CA PRO A 34 6.27 2.74 9.20
C PRO A 34 7.67 3.36 9.19
N GLU A 35 8.02 4.16 10.20
CA GLU A 35 9.38 4.77 10.27
C GLU A 35 10.49 3.71 10.32
N ASP A 36 10.16 2.51 10.78
CA ASP A 36 11.01 1.32 10.83
C ASP A 36 10.86 0.39 9.62
N ALA A 37 10.25 0.87 8.53
CA ALA A 37 10.13 0.16 7.26
C ALA A 37 11.46 -0.51 6.85
N ARG A 38 11.53 -1.84 6.90
CA ARG A 38 12.72 -2.59 6.46
C ARG A 38 13.00 -2.34 4.99
N ARG A 39 11.94 -2.21 4.17
CA ARG A 39 12.09 -1.98 2.75
C ARG A 39 10.91 -1.19 2.17
N ILE A 40 11.25 -0.16 1.40
CA ILE A 40 10.28 0.68 0.69
C ILE A 40 10.55 0.55 -0.81
N PHE A 41 9.54 0.13 -1.56
CA PHE A 41 9.58 0.08 -3.02
C PHE A 41 8.78 1.25 -3.59
N VAL A 42 9.45 2.13 -4.33
CA VAL A 42 8.80 3.24 -5.03
C VAL A 42 8.55 2.85 -6.47
N ILE A 43 7.27 2.72 -6.85
CA ILE A 43 6.85 2.39 -8.21
C ILE A 43 6.64 3.69 -8.96
N LYS A 44 7.55 4.00 -9.88
CA LYS A 44 7.46 5.18 -10.75
C LYS A 44 6.92 4.80 -12.12
N GLY A 45 6.15 5.69 -12.71
CA GLY A 45 5.65 5.54 -14.07
C GLY A 45 4.57 6.57 -14.40
N GLY A 46 4.28 6.77 -15.68
CA GLY A 46 3.23 7.69 -16.13
C GLY A 46 1.81 7.26 -15.70
N PRO A 47 0.80 8.12 -15.90
CA PRO A 47 -0.59 7.72 -15.76
C PRO A 47 -0.92 6.53 -16.66
N GLY A 48 -1.75 5.59 -16.20
CA GLY A 48 -2.23 4.47 -17.01
C GLY A 48 -1.25 3.32 -17.27
N VAL A 49 0.01 3.39 -16.81
CA VAL A 49 1.01 2.31 -17.03
C VAL A 49 0.83 1.06 -16.16
N GLY A 50 -0.26 1.00 -15.39
CA GLY A 50 -0.62 -0.19 -14.59
C GLY A 50 -0.01 -0.28 -13.19
N LYS A 51 0.46 0.83 -12.59
CA LYS A 51 1.04 0.84 -11.23
C LYS A 51 0.09 0.29 -10.17
N SER A 52 -1.14 0.82 -10.11
CA SER A 52 -2.19 0.35 -9.21
C SER A 52 -2.48 -1.15 -9.42
N SER A 53 -2.64 -1.57 -10.68
CA SER A 53 -2.87 -2.98 -11.01
C SER A 53 -1.72 -3.90 -10.59
N PHE A 54 -0.48 -3.45 -10.72
CA PHE A 54 0.70 -4.19 -10.26
C PHE A 54 0.70 -4.34 -8.74
N MET A 55 0.41 -3.26 -8.00
CA MET A 55 0.29 -3.31 -6.54
C MET A 55 -0.86 -4.20 -6.06
N LYS A 56 -2.03 -4.15 -6.72
CA LYS A 56 -3.18 -5.04 -6.42
C LYS A 56 -2.80 -6.51 -6.56
N LYS A 57 -2.12 -6.89 -7.64
CA LYS A 57 -1.65 -8.28 -7.84
C LYS A 57 -0.71 -8.74 -6.74
N ILE A 58 0.25 -7.88 -6.33
CA ILE A 58 1.15 -8.22 -5.22
C ILE A 58 0.37 -8.40 -3.92
N ALA A 59 -0.56 -7.49 -3.61
CA ALA A 59 -1.40 -7.60 -2.42
C ALA A 59 -2.23 -8.90 -2.40
N GLU A 60 -2.88 -9.22 -3.52
CA GLU A 60 -3.67 -10.45 -3.67
C GLU A 60 -2.83 -11.72 -3.41
N GLU A 61 -1.61 -11.78 -3.95
CA GLU A 61 -0.71 -12.91 -3.68
C GLU A 61 -0.28 -12.96 -2.21
N MET A 62 0.00 -11.83 -1.58
CA MET A 62 0.37 -11.81 -0.15
C MET A 62 -0.79 -12.26 0.76
N ILE A 63 -2.02 -11.88 0.43
CA ILE A 63 -3.23 -12.31 1.15
C ILE A 63 -3.42 -13.83 1.03
N LYS A 64 -3.22 -14.39 -0.18
CA LYS A 64 -3.28 -15.85 -0.41
C LYS A 64 -2.22 -16.62 0.37
N LEU A 65 -1.06 -16.01 0.59
CA LEU A 65 0.00 -16.55 1.43
C LEU A 65 -0.25 -16.38 2.94
N GLY A 66 -1.39 -15.81 3.33
CA GLY A 66 -1.79 -15.64 4.73
C GLY A 66 -1.24 -14.37 5.41
N TYR A 67 -0.67 -13.43 4.67
CA TYR A 67 -0.16 -12.18 5.24
C TYR A 67 -1.24 -11.11 5.33
N ASP A 68 -1.30 -10.43 6.46
CA ASP A 68 -2.12 -9.23 6.63
C ASP A 68 -1.60 -8.12 5.67
N VAL A 69 -2.53 -7.40 5.03
CA VAL A 69 -2.22 -6.35 4.04
C VAL A 69 -3.07 -5.10 4.29
N GLU A 70 -2.44 -3.94 4.17
CA GLU A 70 -3.11 -2.64 4.14
C GLU A 70 -3.08 -2.05 2.74
N LEU A 71 -4.25 -1.69 2.23
CA LEU A 71 -4.48 -1.12 0.90
C LEU A 71 -4.83 0.35 1.03
N HIS A 72 -4.00 1.22 0.44
CA HIS A 72 -4.17 2.66 0.47
C HIS A 72 -4.64 3.15 -0.89
N TYR A 73 -5.88 3.62 -0.95
CA TYR A 73 -6.54 4.06 -2.16
C TYR A 73 -6.34 5.56 -2.40
N CYS A 74 -6.26 5.94 -3.67
CA CYS A 74 -6.20 7.34 -4.06
C CYS A 74 -7.53 8.03 -3.71
N SER A 75 -7.45 9.20 -3.08
CA SER A 75 -8.62 10.02 -2.76
C SER A 75 -9.32 10.62 -3.98
N SER A 76 -8.62 10.68 -5.12
CA SER A 76 -9.12 11.22 -6.38
C SER A 76 -9.60 10.14 -7.35
N ASP A 77 -9.23 8.88 -7.11
CA ASP A 77 -9.65 7.71 -7.87
C ASP A 77 -9.82 6.52 -6.92
N ASN A 78 -11.05 6.22 -6.55
CA ASN A 78 -11.39 5.18 -5.57
C ASN A 78 -10.92 3.77 -5.99
N ASP A 79 -10.66 3.54 -7.27
CA ASP A 79 -10.17 2.26 -7.78
C ASP A 79 -8.65 2.23 -7.96
N SER A 80 -7.96 3.36 -7.81
CA SER A 80 -6.49 3.40 -7.86
C SER A 80 -5.88 3.17 -6.48
N LEU A 81 -4.88 2.28 -6.40
CA LEU A 81 -4.01 2.16 -5.23
C LEU A 81 -2.83 3.11 -5.37
N ASP A 82 -2.55 3.84 -4.29
CA ASP A 82 -1.34 4.65 -4.13
C ASP A 82 -0.32 3.99 -3.20
N GLY A 83 -0.73 2.96 -2.44
CA GLY A 83 0.20 2.19 -1.63
C GLY A 83 -0.34 0.87 -1.09
N VAL A 84 0.60 -0.02 -0.74
CA VAL A 84 0.36 -1.32 -0.12
C VAL A 84 1.37 -1.52 1.00
N VAL A 85 0.91 -1.89 2.19
CA VAL A 85 1.77 -2.22 3.34
C VAL A 85 1.56 -3.68 3.70
N ILE A 86 2.66 -4.39 3.96
CA ILE A 86 2.68 -5.76 4.45
C ILE A 86 3.38 -5.73 5.82
N PRO A 87 2.62 -5.56 6.93
CA PRO A 87 3.18 -5.29 8.26
C PRO A 87 4.16 -6.39 8.72
N ASP A 88 3.78 -7.66 8.57
CA ASP A 88 4.60 -8.81 8.99
C ASP A 88 5.96 -8.90 8.30
N LYS A 89 6.07 -8.32 7.09
CA LYS A 89 7.34 -8.25 6.35
C LYS A 89 8.08 -6.94 6.56
N ASN A 90 7.44 -5.97 7.18
CA ASN A 90 7.92 -4.61 7.32
C ASN A 90 8.30 -4.01 5.94
N VAL A 91 7.40 -4.22 4.96
CA VAL A 91 7.56 -3.81 3.56
C VAL A 91 6.42 -2.89 3.14
N ALA A 92 6.74 -1.81 2.43
CA ALA A 92 5.77 -0.94 1.78
C ALA A 92 6.05 -0.80 0.28
N LEU A 93 5.00 -0.80 -0.52
CA LEU A 93 5.00 -0.43 -1.93
C LEU A 93 4.21 0.87 -2.06
N ILE A 94 4.76 1.85 -2.78
CA ILE A 94 4.13 3.17 -2.94
C ILE A 94 4.22 3.67 -4.38
N ASP A 95 3.17 4.36 -4.81
CA ASP A 95 3.19 5.12 -6.05
C ASP A 95 4.11 6.34 -5.88
N GLY A 96 5.10 6.48 -6.76
CA GLY A 96 6.03 7.61 -6.78
C GLY A 96 5.59 8.79 -7.66
N THR A 97 4.35 8.82 -8.14
CA THR A 97 3.78 9.94 -8.90
C THR A 97 3.67 11.16 -7.98
N SER A 98 3.99 12.36 -8.46
CA SER A 98 3.80 13.61 -7.69
C SER A 98 2.35 13.69 -7.18
N PRO A 99 2.08 14.03 -5.89
CA PRO A 99 2.96 14.64 -4.88
C PRO A 99 3.70 13.65 -3.95
N HIS A 100 3.66 12.33 -4.19
CA HIS A 100 4.16 11.28 -3.30
C HIS A 100 5.70 11.14 -3.32
N ARG A 101 6.43 12.26 -3.16
CA ARG A 101 7.88 12.28 -3.02
C ARG A 101 8.29 11.72 -1.66
N VAL A 102 8.54 10.41 -1.61
CA VAL A 102 9.25 9.79 -0.48
C VAL A 102 10.75 9.95 -0.74
N VAL A 103 11.38 10.83 0.04
CA VAL A 103 12.84 10.92 0.12
C VAL A 103 13.31 9.72 0.92
N SER A 104 13.90 8.74 0.24
CA SER A 104 14.67 7.68 0.89
C SER A 104 15.91 8.33 1.53
N THR A 105 15.80 8.77 2.78
CA THR A 105 17.00 8.96 3.59
C THR A 105 17.40 7.57 4.04
N LEU A 106 18.17 6.89 3.19
CA LEU A 106 18.93 5.72 3.61
C LEU A 106 19.82 6.19 4.76
N LYS A 107 19.58 5.70 5.98
CA LYS A 107 20.56 5.71 7.05
C LYS A 107 21.50 4.52 6.86
#